data_AF-A0A2H0TD72-F1
#
_entry.id   AF-A0A2H0TD72-F1
#
_cell.length_a   1.000
_cell.length_b   1.000
_cell.length_c   1.000
_cell.angle_alpha   90.00
_cell.angle_beta   90.00
_cell.angle_gamma   90.00
#
_symmetry.space_group_name_H-M   'P 1'
#
loop_
_entity.id
_entity.type
_entity.pdbx_description
1 polymer ?
#
loop_
_entity_poly.entity_id
_entity_poly.type
_entity_poly.pdbx_seq_one_letter_code
_entity_poly.pdbx_strand_id
1 'polypeptide(L)'
;MVCGPISTGGSGSVEKNLERFHAVIDALRDERVRIFSQMFFENKLFKMKTWPSYKGGIQLLEEFYRPIFESGFIYRMYFMPNWQTSMGATWERGEAQRLGIRAEYVNDIVILNYIQ
;
A
#
# COMPACT_ATOMS: atom_id res chain seq x y z
N MET A 1 3.53 -7.21 1.23
CA MET A 1 2.53 -6.21 0.78
C MET A 1 3.28 -5.02 0.21
N VAL A 2 2.75 -4.34 -0.81
CA VAL A 2 3.30 -3.06 -1.29
C VAL A 2 2.58 -1.93 -0.56
N CYS A 3 3.32 -0.91 -0.16
CA CYS A 3 2.88 0.21 0.67
C CYS A 3 3.30 1.52 -0.02
N GLY A 4 2.37 2.42 -0.30
CA GLY A 4 2.69 3.65 -1.02
C GLY A 4 1.48 4.52 -1.33
N PRO A 5 1.70 5.66 -2.00
CA PRO A 5 0.64 6.57 -2.40
C PRO A 5 -0.36 5.87 -3.34
N ILE A 6 -1.64 5.97 -3.01
CA ILE A 6 -2.76 5.65 -3.90
C ILE A 6 -3.66 6.88 -3.97
N SER A 7 -4.34 7.19 -2.85
CA SER A 7 -5.30 8.30 -2.76
C SER A 7 -4.72 9.60 -2.19
N THR A 8 -3.59 9.53 -1.48
CA THR A 8 -2.92 10.67 -0.85
C THR A 8 -1.43 10.63 -1.13
N GLY A 9 -0.84 11.80 -1.39
CA GLY A 9 0.59 11.94 -1.69
C GLY A 9 0.99 11.52 -3.10
N GLY A 10 2.28 11.25 -3.27
CA GLY A 10 2.86 10.73 -4.51
C GLY A 10 2.89 11.73 -5.65
N SER A 11 2.43 11.31 -6.82
CA SER A 11 2.53 12.05 -8.08
C SER A 11 1.39 13.07 -8.32
N GLY A 12 0.60 13.38 -7.28
CA GLY A 12 -0.45 14.39 -7.34
C GLY A 12 -1.74 13.98 -8.07
N SER A 13 -1.84 12.74 -8.55
CA SER A 13 -3.05 12.14 -9.13
C SER A 13 -3.16 10.68 -8.71
N VAL A 14 -4.40 10.22 -8.51
CA VAL A 14 -4.70 8.83 -8.15
C VAL A 14 -4.30 7.88 -9.28
N GLU A 15 -4.57 8.26 -10.52
CA GLU A 15 -4.24 7.49 -11.72
C GLU A 15 -2.73 7.26 -11.82
N LYS A 16 -1.93 8.32 -11.71
CA LYS A 16 -0.46 8.22 -11.73
C LYS A 16 0.09 7.41 -10.56
N ASN A 17 -0.52 7.55 -9.40
CA ASN A 17 -0.15 6.76 -8.23
C ASN A 17 -0.43 5.26 -8.46
N LEU A 18 -1.60 4.92 -9.03
CA LEU A 18 -1.96 3.54 -9.37
C LEU A 18 -1.02 2.94 -10.43
N GLU A 19 -0.66 3.69 -11.47
CA GLU A 19 0.34 3.26 -12.46
C GLU A 19 1.67 2.88 -11.81
N ARG A 20 2.21 3.77 -10.95
CA ARG A 20 3.43 3.50 -10.17
C ARG A 20 3.25 2.30 -9.23
N PHE A 21 2.07 2.16 -8.63
CA PHE A 21 1.77 1.07 -7.72
C PHE A 21 1.78 -0.28 -8.43
N HIS A 22 1.16 -0.34 -9.61
CA HIS A 22 1.16 -1.52 -10.48
C HIS A 22 2.57 -1.87 -10.95
N ALA A 23 3.34 -0.88 -11.42
CA ALA A 23 4.74 -1.04 -11.81
C ALA A 23 5.58 -1.69 -10.70
N VAL A 24 5.40 -1.28 -9.44
CA VAL A 24 6.11 -1.87 -8.29
C VAL A 24 5.66 -3.31 -8.02
N ILE A 25 4.35 -3.60 -8.11
CA ILE A 25 3.85 -4.97 -7.96
C ILE A 25 4.47 -5.89 -9.00
N ASP A 26 4.53 -5.45 -10.26
CA ASP A 26 5.00 -6.27 -11.36
C ASP A 26 6.52 -6.48 -11.28
N ALA A 27 7.30 -5.46 -10.96
CA ALA A 27 8.74 -5.61 -10.69
C ALA A 27 9.04 -6.63 -9.59
N LEU A 28 8.31 -6.58 -8.48
CA LEU A 28 8.47 -7.53 -7.37
C LEU A 28 7.99 -8.95 -7.76
N ARG A 29 6.98 -9.08 -8.62
CA ARG A 29 6.54 -10.38 -9.16
C ARG A 29 7.60 -11.01 -10.06
N ASP A 30 8.29 -10.21 -10.87
CA ASP A 30 9.39 -10.69 -11.73
C ASP A 30 10.55 -11.22 -10.87
N GLU A 31 10.79 -10.62 -9.70
CA GLU A 31 11.70 -11.12 -8.66
C GLU A 31 11.16 -12.34 -7.89
N ARG A 32 10.00 -12.89 -8.29
CA ARG A 32 9.30 -14.02 -7.66
C ARG A 32 8.87 -13.78 -6.21
N VAL A 33 8.67 -12.53 -5.83
CA VAL A 33 8.13 -12.17 -4.51
C VAL A 33 6.63 -12.48 -4.48
N ARG A 34 6.18 -13.19 -3.44
CA ARG A 34 4.75 -13.38 -3.17
C ARG A 34 4.18 -12.15 -2.49
N ILE A 35 3.27 -11.46 -3.18
CA ILE A 35 2.71 -10.19 -2.72
C ILE A 35 1.24 -10.36 -2.38
N PHE A 36 0.87 -9.96 -1.16
CA PHE A 36 -0.51 -9.60 -0.85
C PHE A 36 -0.87 -8.33 -1.63
N SER A 37 -1.79 -8.47 -2.59
CA SER A 37 -2.24 -7.37 -3.43
C SER A 37 -3.51 -6.74 -2.85
N GLN A 38 -3.37 -5.52 -2.30
CA GLN A 38 -4.50 -4.75 -1.82
C GLN A 38 -5.45 -4.28 -2.95
N MET A 39 -4.97 -4.27 -4.19
CA MET A 39 -5.73 -3.84 -5.38
C MET A 39 -7.02 -4.64 -5.57
N PHE A 40 -7.05 -5.90 -5.13
CA PHE A 40 -8.26 -6.72 -5.18
C PHE A 40 -9.41 -6.14 -4.32
N PHE A 41 -9.06 -5.41 -3.26
CA PHE A 41 -10.02 -4.86 -2.30
C PHE A 41 -10.34 -3.38 -2.55
N GLU A 42 -9.51 -2.63 -3.28
CA GLU A 42 -9.66 -1.18 -3.48
C GLU A 42 -11.07 -0.74 -3.90
N ASN A 43 -11.66 -1.36 -4.93
CA ASN A 43 -13.02 -1.02 -5.36
C ASN A 43 -14.08 -1.25 -4.26
N LYS A 44 -13.89 -2.29 -3.44
CA LYS A 44 -14.79 -2.60 -2.32
C LYS A 44 -14.57 -1.62 -1.17
N LEU A 45 -13.31 -1.30 -0.84
CA LEU A 45 -12.96 -0.33 0.18
C LEU A 45 -13.46 1.07 -0.19
N PHE A 46 -13.36 1.46 -1.47
CA PHE A 46 -13.93 2.70 -1.96
C PHE A 46 -15.46 2.73 -1.79
N LYS A 47 -16.15 1.63 -2.10
CA LYS A 47 -17.59 1.50 -1.86
C LYS A 47 -17.94 1.55 -0.37
N MET A 48 -17.13 0.98 0.52
CA MET A 48 -17.37 1.06 1.97
C MET A 48 -17.33 2.49 2.49
N LYS A 49 -16.59 3.40 1.83
CA LYS A 49 -16.57 4.82 2.21
C LYS A 49 -17.92 5.52 2.06
N THR A 50 -18.88 4.93 1.33
CA THR A 50 -20.24 5.49 1.17
C THR A 50 -21.23 4.95 2.20
N TRP A 51 -20.82 4.04 3.07
CA TRP A 51 -21.72 3.44 4.06
C TRP A 51 -22.00 4.40 5.23
N PRO A 52 -23.21 4.40 5.81
CA PRO A 52 -23.54 5.27 6.95
C PRO A 52 -22.66 5.06 8.20
N SER A 53 -22.10 3.86 8.34
CA SER A 53 -21.18 3.48 9.42
C SER A 53 -19.76 4.02 9.23
N TYR A 54 -19.38 4.43 8.01
CA TYR A 54 -18.05 4.98 7.75
C TYR A 54 -17.93 6.40 8.28
N LYS A 55 -16.97 6.62 9.18
CA LYS A 55 -16.70 7.90 9.85
C LYS A 55 -15.48 8.63 9.29
N GLY A 56 -14.82 8.08 8.27
CA GLY A 56 -13.67 8.70 7.64
C GLY A 56 -12.35 8.41 8.37
N GLY A 57 -11.33 9.21 8.05
CA GLY A 57 -10.01 9.12 8.67
C GLY A 57 -9.33 7.77 8.44
N ILE A 58 -8.80 7.18 9.51
CA ILE A 58 -8.03 5.94 9.50
C ILE A 58 -8.89 4.68 9.68
N GLN A 59 -10.22 4.79 9.68
CA GLN A 59 -11.09 3.66 10.02
C GLN A 59 -10.83 2.41 9.17
N LEU A 60 -10.64 2.55 7.85
CA LEU A 60 -10.31 1.39 7.00
C LEU A 60 -8.93 0.80 7.32
N LEU A 61 -7.97 1.63 7.73
CA LEU A 61 -6.66 1.15 8.16
C LEU A 61 -6.79 0.31 9.43
N GLU A 62 -7.54 0.82 10.41
CA GLU A 62 -7.78 0.19 11.70
C GLU A 62 -8.65 -1.06 11.62
N GLU A 63 -9.78 -1.01 10.90
CA GLU A 63 -10.79 -2.07 10.93
C GLU A 63 -10.56 -3.16 9.87
N PHE A 64 -9.85 -2.84 8.78
CA PHE A 64 -9.56 -3.81 7.71
C PHE A 64 -8.10 -4.23 7.67
N TYR A 65 -7.16 -3.28 7.63
CA TYR A 65 -5.73 -3.62 7.45
C TYR A 65 -5.05 -4.10 8.74
N ARG A 66 -5.34 -3.50 9.91
CA ARG A 66 -4.72 -3.91 11.18
C ARG A 66 -4.94 -5.40 11.49
N PRO A 67 -6.17 -5.97 11.38
CA PRO A 67 -6.36 -7.41 11.57
C PRO A 67 -5.56 -8.28 10.59
N ILE A 68 -5.38 -7.83 9.34
CA ILE A 68 -4.54 -8.53 8.37
C ILE A 68 -3.07 -8.52 8.81
N PHE A 69 -2.57 -7.41 9.34
CA PHE A 69 -1.18 -7.33 9.81
C PHE A 69 -0.96 -8.17 11.06
N GLU A 70 -1.91 -8.12 12.01
CA GLU A 70 -1.87 -8.91 13.25
C GLU A 70 -2.02 -10.41 13.03
N SER A 71 -2.59 -10.84 11.91
CA SER A 71 -2.66 -12.26 11.53
C SER A 71 -1.31 -12.94 11.34
N GLY A 72 -0.23 -12.18 11.13
CA GLY A 72 1.10 -12.71 10.85
C GLY A 72 1.33 -13.22 9.42
N PHE A 73 0.30 -13.21 8.55
CA PHE A 73 0.46 -13.60 7.15
C PHE A 73 1.27 -12.57 6.34
N ILE A 74 1.29 -11.31 6.78
CA ILE A 74 2.13 -10.25 6.21
C ILE A 74 3.42 -10.13 7.04
N TYR A 75 4.46 -10.86 6.62
CA TYR A 75 5.78 -10.81 7.28
C TYR A 75 6.76 -9.81 6.63
N ARG A 76 6.39 -9.23 5.49
CA ARG A 76 7.21 -8.23 4.77
C ARG A 76 6.35 -7.17 4.06
N MET A 77 6.78 -5.92 4.18
CA MET A 77 6.18 -4.74 3.55
C MET A 77 7.21 -4.00 2.69
N TYR A 78 6.83 -3.65 1.47
CA TYR A 78 7.65 -2.99 0.47
C TYR A 78 7.14 -1.57 0.27
N PHE A 79 7.91 -0.59 0.71
CA PHE A 79 7.56 0.82 0.66
C PHE A 79 8.05 1.43 -0.66
N MET A 80 7.11 1.98 -1.42
CA MET A 80 7.38 2.70 -2.66
C MET A 80 8.14 4.00 -2.39
N PRO A 81 8.88 4.53 -3.37
CA PRO A 81 9.37 5.90 -3.32
C PRO A 81 8.24 6.89 -2.99
N ASN A 82 8.57 7.88 -2.16
CA ASN A 82 7.64 8.87 -1.64
C ASN A 82 6.51 8.31 -0.76
N TRP A 83 6.62 7.10 -0.22
CA TRP A 83 5.62 6.54 0.72
C TRP A 83 5.31 7.48 1.90
N GLN A 84 6.30 8.27 2.35
CA GLN A 84 6.16 9.23 3.45
C GLN A 84 5.12 10.32 3.16
N THR A 85 4.82 10.56 1.89
CA THR A 85 3.80 11.54 1.47
C THR A 85 2.37 10.98 1.57
N SER A 86 2.23 9.67 1.76
CA SER A 86 0.95 9.00 1.93
C SER A 86 0.64 8.81 3.41
N MET A 87 -0.54 9.28 3.84
CA MET A 87 -1.03 9.04 5.20
C MET A 87 -1.18 7.54 5.48
N GLY A 88 -1.71 6.78 4.52
CA GLY A 88 -1.89 5.33 4.63
C GLY A 88 -0.56 4.61 4.78
N ALA A 89 0.38 4.86 3.87
CA ALA A 89 1.69 4.20 3.92
C ALA A 89 2.51 4.60 5.16
N THR A 90 2.31 5.82 5.68
CA THR A 90 2.95 6.23 6.94
C THR A 90 2.39 5.47 8.14
N TRP A 91 1.08 5.28 8.20
CA TRP A 91 0.45 4.44 9.22
C TRP A 91 0.90 2.97 9.10
N GLU A 92 0.95 2.43 7.88
CA GLU A 92 1.45 1.07 7.62
C GLU A 92 2.90 0.90 8.09
N ARG A 93 3.75 1.92 7.90
CA ARG A 93 5.13 1.91 8.40
C ARG A 93 5.20 1.87 9.93
N GLY A 94 4.30 2.57 10.60
CA GLY A 94 4.14 2.53 12.06
C GLY A 94 3.72 1.15 12.56
N GLU A 95 2.74 0.53 11.91
CA GLU A 95 2.30 -0.84 12.23
C GLU A 95 3.40 -1.87 11.96
N ALA A 96 4.16 -1.72 10.87
CA ALA A 96 5.30 -2.58 10.59
C ALA A 96 6.34 -2.53 11.72
N GLN A 97 6.62 -1.34 12.25
CA GLN A 97 7.51 -1.17 13.41
C GLN A 97 6.94 -1.79 14.68
N ARG A 98 5.65 -1.54 14.95
CA ARG A 98 4.95 -2.05 16.13
C ARG A 98 4.94 -3.58 16.19
N LEU A 99 4.76 -4.22 15.04
CA LEU A 99 4.62 -5.67 14.90
C LEU A 99 5.93 -6.39 14.53
N GLY A 100 7.03 -5.66 14.30
CA GLY A 100 8.30 -6.24 13.86
C GLY A 100 8.26 -6.82 12.43
N ILE A 101 7.36 -6.33 11.58
CA ILE A 101 7.27 -6.73 10.18
C ILE A 101 8.45 -6.12 9.41
N ARG A 102 9.13 -6.92 8.58
CA ARG A 102 10.28 -6.46 7.80
C ARG A 102 9.86 -5.41 6.78
N ALA A 103 10.41 -4.21 6.89
CA ALA A 103 10.23 -3.12 5.94
C ALA A 103 11.38 -3.07 4.93
N GLU A 104 11.06 -3.06 3.64
CA GLU A 104 12.00 -2.87 2.54
C GLU A 104 11.58 -1.66 1.71
N TYR A 105 12.54 -0.99 1.07
CA TYR A 105 12.28 0.23 0.29
C TYR A 105 12.63 -0.02 -1.17
N VAL A 106 11.66 0.20 -2.04
CA VAL A 106 11.82 0.02 -3.49
C VAL A 106 12.51 1.25 -4.07
N ASN A 107 13.45 1.03 -4.99
CA ASN A 107 14.20 2.12 -5.63
C ASN A 107 13.42 2.68 -6.83
N ASP A 108 13.44 4.02 -7.02
CA ASP A 108 12.81 4.70 -8.14
C ASP A 108 13.27 4.18 -9.51
N ILE A 109 14.54 3.79 -9.63
CA ILE A 109 15.11 3.26 -10.89
C ILE A 109 14.36 2.02 -11.37
N VAL A 110 13.92 1.16 -10.45
CA VAL A 110 13.18 -0.07 -10.77
C VAL A 110 11.83 0.29 -11.39
N ILE A 111 11.18 1.34 -10.89
CA ILE A 111 9.82 1.73 -11.30
C ILE A 111 9.79 2.31 -12.72
N LEU A 112 10.82 3.09 -13.09
CA LEU A 112 10.89 3.74 -14.40
C LEU A 112 10.93 2.75 -15.57
N ASN A 113 11.41 1.53 -15.35
CA ASN A 113 11.44 0.50 -16.39
C ASN A 113 10.06 -0.12 -16.69
N TYR A 114 9.05 0.18 -15.86
CA TYR A 114 7.71 -0.42 -15.90
C TYR A 114 6.59 0.59 -16.18
N ILE A 115 6.93 1.87 -16.36
CA ILE A 115 5.98 2.93 -16.74
C ILE A 115 6.31 3.32 -18.17
N GLN A 116 5.41 3.00 -19.11
CA GLN A 116 5.52 3.32 -20.54
C GLN A 116 4.98 4.72 -20.84
#